data_AF-A0AAV5MVD5-F1
#
_entry.id   AF-A0AAV5MVD5-F1
#
_cell.length_a   1.000
_cell.length_b   1.000
_cell.length_c   1.000
_cell.angle_alpha   90.00
_cell.angle_beta   90.00
_cell.angle_gamma   90.00
#
_symmetry.space_group_name_H-M   'P 1'
#
loop_
_entity.id
_entity.type
_entity.pdbx_description
1 polymer ?
#
loop_
_entity_poly.entity_id
_entity_poly.type
_entity_poly.pdbx_seq_one_letter_code
_entity_poly.pdbx_strand_id
1 'polypeptide(L)'
;MPERTAMDWARPIISMRWKSYWALSRSIRMLTPVALFVFAFSVLLFTRKQKTFGHSDGCDFPAIFNFGDSNSDTGGKSAAFHRIPYPNGETFFHKPSGRYYDGKLIIDFIG
;
A
#
# COMPACT_ATOMS: atom_id res chain seq x y z
N MET A 1 -12.68 13.68 -86.83
CA MET A 1 -12.40 12.52 -85.95
C MET A 1 -12.21 13.06 -84.55
N PRO A 2 -13.05 12.74 -83.54
CA PRO A 2 -12.84 13.22 -82.18
C PRO A 2 -12.03 12.21 -81.36
N GLU A 3 -11.09 12.75 -80.58
CA GLU A 3 -10.19 12.07 -79.66
C GLU A 3 -10.96 11.62 -78.40
N ARG A 4 -10.72 10.38 -77.96
CA ARG A 4 -11.41 9.76 -76.81
C ARG A 4 -10.97 10.41 -75.49
N THR A 5 -11.89 11.08 -74.82
CA THR A 5 -11.78 11.47 -73.40
C THR A 5 -11.86 10.23 -72.51
N ALA A 6 -10.69 9.66 -72.19
CA ALA A 6 -10.59 8.57 -71.22
C ALA A 6 -10.61 9.12 -69.77
N MET A 7 -11.76 8.96 -69.11
CA MET A 7 -11.91 8.61 -67.68
C MET A 7 -11.19 9.49 -66.63
N ASP A 8 -11.73 10.68 -66.37
CA ASP A 8 -11.35 11.53 -65.22
C ASP A 8 -12.08 11.18 -63.89
N TRP A 9 -13.04 10.24 -63.93
CA TRP A 9 -13.91 9.92 -62.79
C TRP A 9 -13.23 9.13 -61.65
N ALA A 10 -12.03 8.60 -61.84
CA ALA A 10 -11.35 7.74 -60.85
C ALA A 10 -10.53 8.53 -59.80
N ARG A 11 -10.16 9.77 -60.08
CA ARG A 11 -9.32 10.61 -59.22
C ARG A 11 -9.97 11.01 -57.87
N PRO A 12 -11.29 11.30 -57.77
CA PRO A 12 -11.90 11.72 -56.51
C PRO A 12 -11.88 10.59 -55.46
N ILE A 13 -12.21 9.37 -55.89
CA ILE A 13 -12.40 8.20 -55.01
C ILE A 13 -11.08 7.78 -54.34
N ILE A 14 -9.98 7.76 -55.10
CA ILE A 14 -8.66 7.36 -54.60
C ILE A 14 -8.16 8.38 -53.56
N SER A 15 -8.34 9.68 -53.85
CA SER A 15 -7.90 10.75 -52.93
C SER A 15 -8.67 10.75 -51.60
N MET A 16 -9.96 10.45 -51.65
CA MET A 16 -10.84 10.43 -50.49
C MET A 16 -10.52 9.22 -49.59
N ARG A 17 -10.26 8.06 -50.21
CA ARG A 17 -9.83 6.86 -49.48
C ARG A 17 -8.49 7.07 -48.78
N TRP A 18 -7.53 7.71 -49.44
CA TRP A 18 -6.24 8.01 -48.82
C TRP A 18 -6.39 8.97 -47.65
N LYS A 19 -7.14 10.07 -47.79
CA LYS A 19 -7.41 11.01 -46.70
C LYS A 19 -8.00 10.32 -45.46
N SER A 20 -8.90 9.35 -45.65
CA SER A 20 -9.44 8.54 -44.55
C SER A 20 -8.38 7.66 -43.87
N TYR A 21 -7.47 7.03 -44.62
CA TYR A 21 -6.34 6.28 -44.06
C TYR A 21 -5.36 7.19 -43.28
N TRP A 22 -5.06 8.37 -43.81
CA TRP A 22 -4.19 9.36 -43.14
C TRP A 22 -4.83 9.90 -41.85
N ALA A 23 -6.14 10.16 -41.84
CA ALA A 23 -6.86 10.58 -40.64
C ALA A 23 -6.97 9.46 -39.59
N LEU A 24 -7.28 8.23 -40.02
CA LEU A 24 -7.37 7.06 -39.15
C LEU A 24 -6.01 6.73 -38.52
N SER A 25 -4.93 6.77 -39.29
CA SER A 25 -3.57 6.53 -38.78
C SER A 25 -3.11 7.59 -37.76
N ARG A 26 -3.53 8.85 -37.92
CA ARG A 26 -3.31 9.92 -36.92
C ARG A 26 -4.10 9.66 -35.64
N SER A 27 -5.36 9.23 -35.75
CA SER A 27 -6.21 8.91 -34.60
C SER A 27 -5.64 7.72 -33.79
N ILE A 28 -5.23 6.64 -34.46
CA ILE A 28 -4.63 5.46 -33.82
C ILE A 28 -3.33 5.80 -33.09
N ARG A 29 -2.47 6.65 -33.69
CA ARG A 29 -1.22 7.11 -33.07
C ARG A 29 -1.41 7.98 -31.83
N MET A 30 -2.57 8.63 -31.70
CA MET A 30 -2.89 9.47 -30.54
C MET A 30 -3.58 8.68 -29.41
N LEU A 31 -4.34 7.63 -29.75
CA LEU A 31 -5.06 6.80 -28.78
C LEU A 31 -4.17 5.75 -28.10
N THR A 32 -3.11 5.31 -28.79
CA THR A 32 -2.15 4.31 -28.28
C THR A 32 -1.44 4.72 -26.98
N PRO A 33 -0.83 5.92 -26.83
CA PRO A 33 -0.17 6.29 -25.57
C PRO A 33 -1.16 6.47 -24.42
N VAL A 34 -2.38 6.95 -24.70
CA VAL A 34 -3.43 7.11 -23.68
C VAL A 34 -3.87 5.74 -23.14
N ALA A 35 -4.09 4.77 -24.04
CA ALA A 35 -4.45 3.41 -23.65
C ALA A 35 -3.33 2.73 -22.83
N LEU A 36 -2.07 2.89 -23.22
CA LEU A 36 -0.92 2.37 -22.47
C LEU A 36 -0.78 3.02 -21.09
N PHE A 37 -1.01 4.33 -20.99
CA PHE A 37 -0.98 5.04 -19.71
C PHE A 37 -2.09 4.56 -18.77
N VAL A 38 -3.33 4.43 -19.26
CA VAL A 38 -4.44 3.91 -18.46
C VAL A 38 -4.15 2.48 -18.00
N PHE A 39 -3.67 1.62 -18.89
CA PHE A 39 -3.30 0.25 -18.54
C PHE A 39 -2.19 0.20 -17.47
N ALA A 40 -1.11 0.96 -17.66
CA ALA A 40 0.00 1.04 -16.72
C ALA A 40 -0.45 1.60 -15.36
N PHE A 41 -1.30 2.63 -15.35
CA PHE A 41 -1.86 3.21 -14.14
C PHE A 41 -2.80 2.22 -13.42
N SER A 42 -3.66 1.51 -14.15
CA SER A 42 -4.50 0.44 -13.60
C SER A 42 -3.66 -0.70 -13.01
N VAL A 43 -2.58 -1.11 -13.67
CA VAL A 43 -1.62 -2.10 -13.13
C VAL A 43 -0.91 -1.56 -11.89
N LEU A 44 -0.50 -0.29 -11.87
CA LEU A 44 0.11 0.35 -10.71
C LEU A 44 -0.85 0.41 -9.51
N LEU A 45 -2.13 0.70 -9.76
CA LEU A 45 -3.17 0.67 -8.72
C LEU A 45 -3.45 -0.76 -8.24
N PHE A 46 -3.46 -1.75 -9.13
CA PHE A 46 -3.72 -3.15 -8.78
C PHE A 46 -2.54 -3.84 -8.07
N THR A 47 -1.31 -3.42 -8.38
CA THR A 47 -0.08 -3.88 -7.73
C THR A 47 0.16 -3.25 -6.36
N ARG A 48 -0.61 -2.21 -5.98
CA ARG A 48 -0.83 -1.91 -4.56
C ARG A 48 -1.68 -3.03 -3.95
N LYS A 49 -1.06 -4.20 -3.79
CA LYS A 49 -1.46 -5.17 -2.77
C LYS A 49 -1.59 -4.35 -1.50
N GLN A 50 -2.82 -4.19 -1.02
CA GLN A 50 -3.03 -3.83 0.37
C GLN A 50 -2.09 -4.72 1.16
N LYS A 51 -1.22 -4.12 2.00
CA LYS A 51 -0.73 -4.87 3.14
C LYS A 51 -2.00 -5.24 3.90
N THR A 52 -2.52 -6.42 3.60
CA THR A 52 -3.40 -7.13 4.51
C THR A 52 -2.51 -7.37 5.71
N PHE A 53 -2.55 -6.42 6.66
CA PHE A 53 -2.20 -6.69 8.05
C PHE A 53 -2.86 -8.03 8.36
N GLY A 54 -2.01 -8.98 8.74
CA GLY A 54 -2.27 -10.38 8.55
C GLY A 54 -3.61 -10.74 9.17
N HIS A 55 -4.40 -11.52 8.46
CA HIS A 55 -5.36 -12.35 9.14
C HIS A 55 -4.56 -13.39 9.94
N SER A 56 -4.06 -12.98 11.11
CA SER A 56 -4.15 -13.85 12.28
C SER A 56 -5.58 -13.76 12.75
N ASP A 57 -6.13 -14.86 13.26
CA ASP A 57 -7.29 -14.83 14.17
C ASP A 57 -6.94 -14.11 15.50
N GLY A 58 -6.13 -13.06 15.45
CA GLY A 58 -5.49 -12.34 16.52
C GLY A 58 -5.31 -10.88 16.12
N CYS A 59 -5.56 -9.99 17.07
CA CYS A 59 -5.59 -8.54 16.87
C CYS A 59 -4.23 -8.01 16.41
N ASP A 60 -4.17 -7.33 15.26
CA ASP A 60 -2.92 -6.84 14.66
C ASP A 60 -2.73 -5.35 15.00
N PHE A 61 -2.39 -5.07 16.27
CA PHE A 61 -2.02 -3.73 16.73
C PHE A 61 -0.49 -3.55 16.69
N PRO A 62 0.03 -2.48 16.07
CA PRO A 62 1.48 -2.29 15.93
C PRO A 62 2.18 -1.92 17.25
N ALA A 63 1.44 -1.48 18.26
CA ALA A 63 1.95 -1.16 19.60
C ALA A 63 0.80 -1.11 20.62
N ILE A 64 1.11 -1.38 21.88
CA ILE A 64 0.22 -1.13 23.03
C ILE A 64 0.81 -0.01 23.88
N PHE A 65 -0.01 0.99 24.19
CA PHE A 65 0.32 2.05 25.14
C PHE A 65 -0.48 1.81 26.42
N ASN A 66 0.20 1.47 27.51
CA ASN A 66 -0.42 1.26 28.82
C ASN A 66 -0.26 2.50 29.71
N PHE A 67 -1.36 2.93 30.33
CA PHE A 67 -1.37 3.96 31.36
C PHE A 67 -1.99 3.37 32.62
N GLY A 68 -1.52 3.81 33.79
CA GLY A 68 -2.08 3.35 35.06
C GLY A 68 -1.13 3.51 36.23
N ASP A 69 -1.27 2.61 37.19
CA ASP A 69 -0.50 2.56 38.43
C ASP A 69 0.51 1.40 38.44
N SER A 70 1.00 1.05 39.63
CA SER A 70 1.95 -0.03 39.84
C SER A 70 1.53 -1.40 39.29
N ASN A 71 0.23 -1.67 39.14
CA ASN A 71 -0.29 -2.95 38.64
C ASN A 71 -0.10 -3.11 37.12
N SER A 72 0.09 -2.01 36.38
CA SER A 72 0.34 -2.05 34.93
C SER A 72 1.75 -1.59 34.56
N ASP A 73 2.52 -1.06 35.52
CA ASP A 73 3.87 -0.56 35.31
C ASP A 73 4.91 -1.68 35.10
N THR A 74 5.43 -1.78 33.88
CA THR A 74 6.45 -2.76 33.49
C THR A 74 7.90 -2.31 33.76
N GLY A 75 8.08 -1.19 34.47
CA GLY A 75 9.38 -0.66 34.90
C GLY A 75 9.56 0.85 34.67
N GLY A 76 8.54 1.53 34.20
CA GLY A 76 8.50 2.97 33.97
C GLY A 76 8.82 3.78 35.22
N LYS A 77 8.34 3.39 36.41
CA LYS A 77 8.74 4.07 37.65
C LYS A 77 10.24 3.95 37.93
N SER A 78 10.80 2.76 37.77
CA SER A 78 12.24 2.52 37.96
C SER A 78 13.09 3.28 36.96
N ALA A 79 12.59 3.49 35.73
CA ALA A 79 13.26 4.25 34.70
C ALA A 79 13.19 5.77 34.93
N ALA A 80 12.06 6.29 35.41
CA ALA A 80 11.83 7.73 35.50
C ALA A 80 12.24 8.35 36.85
N PHE A 81 12.14 7.60 37.96
CA PHE A 81 12.30 8.17 39.30
C PHE A 81 13.41 7.49 40.09
N HIS A 82 13.16 6.28 40.58
CA HIS A 82 14.12 5.53 41.39
C HIS A 82 13.86 4.04 41.23
N ARG A 83 14.94 3.26 41.28
CA ARG A 83 14.90 1.80 41.21
C ARG A 83 14.01 1.24 42.31
N ILE A 84 13.05 0.39 41.94
CA ILE A 84 12.30 -0.41 42.91
C ILE A 84 13.26 -1.45 43.54
N PRO A 85 13.37 -1.49 44.88
CA PRO A 85 14.33 -2.36 45.56
C PRO A 85 13.89 -3.83 45.54
N TYR A 86 14.84 -4.71 45.86
CA TYR A 86 14.58 -6.09 46.25
C TYR A 86 13.49 -6.16 47.35
N PRO A 87 12.57 -7.15 47.37
CA PRO A 87 12.57 -8.40 46.60
C PRO A 87 11.86 -8.36 45.24
N ASN A 88 11.31 -7.21 44.82
CA ASN A 88 10.39 -7.16 43.67
C ASN A 88 10.99 -7.73 42.36
N GLY A 89 10.43 -8.83 41.88
CA GLY A 89 10.86 -9.60 40.71
C GLY A 89 11.61 -10.89 41.04
N GLU A 90 11.87 -11.21 42.31
CA GLU A 90 12.69 -12.38 42.69
C GLU A 90 12.01 -13.72 42.36
N THR A 91 10.70 -13.83 42.60
CA THR A 91 9.98 -15.10 42.36
C THR A 91 9.93 -15.50 40.88
N PHE A 92 9.66 -14.55 39.97
CA PHE A 92 9.49 -14.86 38.53
C PHE A 92 10.72 -14.54 37.67
N PHE A 93 11.40 -13.42 37.91
CA PHE A 93 12.56 -13.00 37.10
C PHE A 93 13.90 -13.40 37.75
N HIS A 94 13.89 -13.87 39.00
CA HIS A 94 15.09 -14.23 39.79
C HIS A 94 16.09 -13.09 39.96
N LYS A 95 15.60 -11.84 39.84
CA LYS A 95 16.35 -10.60 40.03
C LYS A 95 15.38 -9.43 40.18
N PRO A 96 15.82 -8.29 40.75
CA PRO A 96 15.02 -7.07 40.75
C PRO A 96 14.55 -6.72 39.34
N SER A 97 13.23 -6.76 39.10
CA SER A 97 12.64 -6.53 37.77
C SER A 97 12.42 -5.05 37.47
N GLY A 98 12.52 -4.19 38.49
CA GLY A 98 12.18 -2.78 38.41
C GLY A 98 10.67 -2.51 38.41
N ARG A 99 9.85 -3.54 38.68
CA ARG A 99 8.39 -3.48 38.81
C ARG A 99 7.98 -3.65 40.27
N TYR A 100 6.72 -3.37 40.62
CA TYR A 100 6.17 -3.59 41.96
C TYR A 100 5.69 -5.02 42.25
N TYR A 101 5.82 -5.92 41.28
CA TYR A 101 5.35 -7.30 41.40
C TYR A 101 6.48 -8.29 41.17
N ASP A 102 6.37 -9.42 41.88
CA ASP A 102 7.24 -10.59 41.75
C ASP A 102 6.88 -11.51 40.58
N GLY A 103 5.92 -11.12 39.73
CA GLY A 103 5.35 -11.94 38.65
C GLY A 103 5.08 -11.19 37.34
N LYS A 104 4.39 -11.86 36.42
CA LYS A 104 3.85 -11.24 35.20
C LYS A 104 2.64 -10.36 35.53
N LEU A 105 2.58 -9.20 34.90
CA LEU A 105 1.44 -8.28 34.96
C LEU A 105 0.42 -8.67 33.90
N ILE A 106 -0.83 -8.20 34.02
CA ILE A 106 -1.88 -8.48 33.03
C ILE A 106 -1.47 -8.06 31.61
N ILE A 107 -0.71 -6.96 31.50
CA ILE A 107 -0.20 -6.44 30.22
C ILE A 107 0.79 -7.41 29.55
N ASP A 108 1.50 -8.25 30.32
CA ASP A 108 2.42 -9.27 29.78
C ASP A 108 1.67 -10.43 29.08
N PHE A 109 0.34 -10.52 29.20
CA PHE A 109 -0.49 -11.53 28.54
C PHE A 109 -1.29 -11.00 27.34
N ILE A 110 -1.33 -9.68 27.16
CA ILE A 110 -2.12 -9.01 26.11
C ILE A 110 -1.24 -8.67 24.90
N GLY A 111 0.06 -8.44 25.13
CA GLY A 111 1.04 -8.09 24.09
C GLY A 111 1.54 -9.26 23.26
#